data_AF-A0ABD7BX14-F1
#
_entry.id   AF-A0ABD7BX14-F1
#
_cell.length_a   1.000
_cell.length_b   1.000
_cell.length_c   1.000
_cell.angle_alpha   90.00
_cell.angle_beta   90.00
_cell.angle_gamma   90.00
#
_symmetry.space_group_name_H-M   'P 1'
#
loop_
_entity.id
_entity.type
_entity.pdbx_description
1 polymer ?
#
loop_
_entity_poly.entity_id
_entity_poly.type
_entity_poly.pdbx_seq_one_letter_code
_entity_poly.pdbx_strand_id
1 'polypeptide(L)'
;MNWRNFFINAGILLVLSLLIVFGVAFNSSTSWFASDFAILILLLAIPLLWPLKNTLRFTADNPDMIADRPVTRLFTLTHGRWLPNLFLLDSAKTHTWHLPIGQRTAKISLTLQRGIYDQLPMTVTVTDLFGWFRKTLPLRLATPITVGPARRPEAAARIADDFSQKMSAADAGLPSDRIKNFRDYFPGDNIQQIAWKVSAHADTLIVHDDEHEGQASWTLLLLITPTLSLEPALSLFASLMDTGIFSGNGYLLDSRLTSVIQGRQNTSLANFEPDGTATPHSLAALTTPQHQHRAYLILTADTQAAVPFTHALAPAATTLVDLSGGDDHA
;
A
#
# COMPACT_ATOMS: atom_id res chain seq x y z
N MET A 1 18.32 23.67 0.88
CA MET A 1 19.01 24.50 -0.13
C MET A 1 20.45 24.02 -0.19
N ASN A 2 20.97 23.59 -1.35
CA ASN A 2 22.37 23.15 -1.45
C ASN A 2 23.29 24.37 -1.55
N TRP A 3 23.83 24.82 -0.41
CA TRP A 3 24.69 26.00 -0.29
C TRP A 3 25.87 26.00 -1.28
N ARG A 4 26.47 24.83 -1.53
CA ARG A 4 27.54 24.69 -2.53
C ARG A 4 27.12 25.16 -3.92
N ASN A 5 25.95 24.74 -4.40
CA ASN A 5 25.47 25.12 -5.73
C ASN A 5 25.12 26.61 -5.77
N PHE A 6 24.64 27.16 -4.65
CA PHE A 6 24.39 28.60 -4.53
C PHE A 6 25.67 29.42 -4.70
N PHE A 7 26.76 29.07 -4.01
CA PHE A 7 28.04 29.78 -4.14
C PHE A 7 28.65 29.64 -5.54
N ILE A 8 28.58 28.47 -6.15
CA ILE A 8 29.05 28.25 -7.53
C ILE A 8 28.27 29.14 -8.51
N ASN A 9 26.94 29.12 -8.44
CA ASN A 9 26.11 29.94 -9.30
C ASN A 9 26.36 31.44 -9.07
N ALA A 10 26.54 31.88 -7.81
CA ALA A 10 26.85 33.27 -7.49
C ALA A 10 28.21 33.71 -8.05
N GLY A 11 29.24 32.86 -7.95
CA GLY A 11 30.55 33.12 -8.54
C GLY A 11 30.48 33.26 -10.07
N ILE A 12 29.74 32.38 -10.74
CA ILE A 12 29.54 32.47 -12.19
C ILE A 12 28.80 33.75 -12.57
N LEU A 13 27.74 34.13 -11.84
CA LEU A 13 27.02 35.39 -12.07
C LEU A 13 27.92 36.60 -11.91
N LEU A 14 28.81 36.61 -10.91
CA LEU A 14 29.78 37.68 -10.70
C LEU A 14 30.73 37.79 -11.90
N VAL A 15 31.31 36.67 -12.35
CA VAL A 15 32.22 36.63 -13.52
C VAL A 15 31.51 37.12 -14.78
N LEU A 16 30.29 36.65 -15.04
CA LEU A 16 29.50 37.11 -16.19
C LEU A 16 29.19 38.60 -16.09
N SER A 17 28.84 39.10 -14.90
CA SER A 17 28.60 40.53 -14.68
C SER A 17 29.85 41.37 -14.94
N LEU A 18 31.04 40.91 -14.55
CA LEU A 18 32.30 41.60 -14.84
C LEU A 18 32.59 41.62 -16.34
N LEU A 19 32.34 40.52 -17.06
CA LEU A 19 32.49 40.46 -18.51
C LEU A 19 31.52 41.39 -19.25
N ILE A 20 30.31 41.60 -18.73
CA ILE A 20 29.36 42.57 -19.28
C ILE A 20 29.87 44.00 -19.09
N VAL A 21 30.40 44.32 -17.90
CA VAL A 21 30.98 45.65 -17.61
C VAL A 21 32.27 45.89 -18.42
N PHE A 22 33.04 44.83 -18.72
CA PHE A 22 34.28 44.91 -19.49
C PHE A 22 34.07 45.50 -20.91
N GLY A 23 32.98 45.14 -21.59
CA GLY A 23 32.63 45.71 -22.90
C GLY A 23 32.43 47.22 -22.84
N VAL A 24 31.69 47.67 -21.82
CA VAL A 24 31.41 49.09 -21.58
C VAL A 24 32.68 49.86 -21.22
N ALA A 25 33.55 49.28 -20.40
CA ALA A 25 34.75 49.96 -19.89
C ALA A 25 35.84 50.16 -20.94
N PHE A 26 36.09 49.15 -21.79
CA PHE A 26 37.21 49.18 -22.76
C PHE A 26 36.79 49.55 -24.18
N ASN A 27 35.49 49.49 -24.50
CA ASN A 27 34.88 49.92 -25.77
C ASN A 27 35.66 49.51 -27.04
N SER A 28 36.13 48.27 -27.07
CA SER A 28 36.80 47.63 -28.21
C SER A 28 35.92 46.55 -28.83
N SER A 29 36.16 46.17 -30.08
CA SER A 29 35.40 45.07 -30.72
C SER A 29 35.50 43.75 -29.95
N THR A 30 36.69 43.43 -29.43
CA THR A 30 36.92 42.21 -28.64
C THR A 30 36.20 42.24 -27.29
N SER A 31 36.14 43.41 -26.64
CA SER A 31 35.45 43.55 -25.36
C SER A 31 33.92 43.48 -25.52
N TRP A 32 33.36 44.06 -26.58
CA TRP A 32 31.93 43.92 -26.90
C TRP A 32 31.56 42.48 -27.24
N PHE A 33 32.37 41.77 -28.03
CA PHE A 33 32.16 40.35 -28.30
C PHE A 33 32.09 39.50 -27.03
N ALA A 34 33.00 39.72 -26.07
CA ALA A 34 33.00 39.02 -24.80
C ALA A 34 31.74 39.33 -23.96
N SER A 35 31.29 40.59 -23.95
CA SER A 35 30.06 41.00 -23.26
C SER A 35 28.81 40.39 -23.90
N ASP A 36 28.69 40.42 -25.22
CA ASP A 36 27.56 39.83 -25.94
C ASP A 36 27.47 38.32 -25.68
N PHE A 37 28.61 37.62 -25.67
CA PHE A 37 28.68 36.22 -25.33
C PHE A 37 28.25 35.95 -23.88
N ALA A 38 28.69 36.79 -22.93
CA ALA A 38 28.26 36.70 -21.53
C ALA A 38 26.76 36.94 -21.35
N ILE A 39 26.18 37.90 -22.10
CA ILE A 39 24.73 38.16 -22.12
C ILE A 39 23.98 36.94 -22.66
N LEU A 40 24.45 36.35 -23.76
CA LEU A 40 23.82 35.15 -24.34
C LEU A 40 23.82 33.98 -23.34
N ILE A 41 24.92 33.75 -22.63
CA ILE A 41 25.00 32.73 -21.57
C ILE A 41 24.01 33.05 -20.45
N LEU A 42 23.93 34.30 -20.01
CA LEU A 42 23.00 34.72 -18.96
C LEU A 42 21.54 34.48 -19.38
N LEU A 43 21.18 34.82 -20.62
CA LEU A 43 19.84 34.59 -21.19
C LEU A 43 19.47 33.10 -21.19
N LEU A 44 20.42 32.23 -21.56
CA LEU A 44 20.22 30.77 -21.52
C LEU A 44 20.11 30.23 -20.08
N ALA A 45 20.64 30.94 -19.08
CA ALA A 45 20.62 30.55 -17.67
C ALA A 45 19.40 31.07 -16.89
N ILE A 46 18.66 32.07 -17.40
CA ILE A 46 17.41 32.61 -16.80
C ILE A 46 16.47 31.51 -16.25
N PRO A 47 16.21 30.41 -16.98
CA PRO A 47 15.38 29.30 -16.52
C PRO A 47 15.76 28.72 -15.16
N LEU A 48 17.06 28.64 -14.87
CA LEU A 48 17.60 28.11 -13.63
C LEU A 48 17.57 29.14 -12.49
N LEU A 49 17.63 30.43 -12.84
CA LEU A 49 17.51 31.53 -11.88
C LEU A 49 16.06 31.66 -11.37
N TRP A 50 15.06 31.33 -12.19
CA TRP A 50 13.65 31.31 -11.80
C TRP A 50 13.33 30.26 -10.70
N PRO A 51 12.39 30.51 -9.77
CA PRO A 51 11.99 29.54 -8.76
C PRO A 51 11.36 28.27 -9.36
N LEU A 52 12.18 27.24 -9.51
CA LEU A 52 11.82 25.95 -10.11
C LEU A 52 11.05 24.99 -9.18
N LYS A 53 10.84 25.37 -7.89
CA LYS A 53 10.36 24.47 -6.82
C LYS A 53 8.98 23.87 -7.06
N ASN A 54 8.11 24.56 -7.80
CA ASN A 54 6.74 24.10 -8.06
C ASN A 54 6.52 23.63 -9.51
N THR A 55 7.51 23.81 -10.36
CA THR A 55 7.44 23.50 -11.80
C THR A 55 7.89 22.10 -12.15
N LEU A 56 8.69 21.43 -11.31
CA LEU A 56 9.14 20.07 -11.56
C LEU A 56 8.23 19.09 -10.83
N ARG A 57 7.43 18.35 -11.59
CA ARG A 57 6.57 17.29 -11.08
C ARG A 57 6.72 16.04 -11.92
N PHE A 58 6.84 14.91 -11.25
CA PHE A 58 6.93 13.59 -11.88
C PHE A 58 5.68 12.77 -11.62
N THR A 59 5.24 11.99 -12.60
CA THR A 59 4.15 11.03 -12.46
C THR A 59 4.71 9.64 -12.66
N ALA A 60 4.41 8.74 -11.72
CA ALA A 60 4.68 7.33 -11.87
C ALA A 60 3.56 6.66 -12.67
N ASP A 61 3.91 5.65 -13.46
CA ASP A 61 2.96 4.87 -14.28
C ASP A 61 1.88 4.17 -13.42
N ASN A 62 2.27 3.58 -12.29
CA ASN A 62 1.35 3.01 -11.31
C ASN A 62 1.69 3.57 -9.91
N PRO A 63 0.75 4.27 -9.25
CA PRO A 63 0.97 4.89 -7.95
C PRO A 63 1.01 3.88 -6.80
N ASP A 64 0.55 2.64 -7.00
CA ASP A 64 0.49 1.64 -5.94
C ASP A 64 1.80 0.83 -5.86
N MET A 65 2.31 0.70 -4.65
CA MET A 65 3.52 -0.03 -4.31
C MET A 65 3.32 -0.86 -3.03
N ILE A 66 4.19 -1.85 -2.85
CA ILE A 66 4.26 -2.70 -1.66
C ILE A 66 5.57 -2.37 -0.94
N ALA A 67 5.52 -2.20 0.38
CA ALA A 67 6.70 -1.89 1.17
C ALA A 67 7.78 -2.99 1.06
N ASP A 68 9.04 -2.58 1.20
CA ASP A 68 10.24 -3.43 1.21
C ASP A 68 10.50 -4.28 -0.05
N ARG A 69 9.66 -4.14 -1.09
CA ARG A 69 9.86 -4.80 -2.37
C ARG A 69 10.54 -3.83 -3.35
N PRO A 70 11.69 -4.19 -3.94
CA PRO A 70 12.30 -3.38 -4.98
C PRO A 70 11.40 -3.44 -6.23
N VAL A 71 10.90 -2.28 -6.65
CA VAL A 71 10.00 -2.20 -7.81
C VAL A 71 10.52 -1.15 -8.77
N THR A 72 10.69 -1.56 -10.02
CA THR A 72 11.02 -0.63 -11.10
C THR A 72 9.77 0.09 -11.56
N ARG A 73 9.80 1.41 -11.51
CA ARG A 73 8.74 2.30 -11.98
C ARG A 73 9.27 3.27 -13.02
N LEU A 74 8.42 3.59 -13.99
CA LEU A 74 8.70 4.62 -14.98
C LEU A 74 8.15 5.95 -14.46
N PHE A 75 9.06 6.90 -14.27
CA PHE A 75 8.74 8.26 -13.86
C PHE A 75 8.77 9.19 -15.08
N THR A 76 7.62 9.79 -15.38
CA THR A 76 7.45 10.75 -16.46
C THR A 76 7.45 12.17 -15.89
N LEU A 77 8.22 13.09 -16.49
CA LEU A 77 8.17 14.49 -16.10
C LEU A 77 6.93 15.15 -16.74
N THR A 78 5.97 15.55 -15.92
CA THR A 78 4.74 16.20 -16.40
C THR A 78 4.92 17.70 -16.61
N HIS A 79 5.65 18.37 -15.72
CA HIS A 79 5.88 19.82 -15.76
C HIS A 79 7.38 20.13 -15.83
N GLY A 80 7.77 21.14 -16.62
CA GLY A 80 9.18 21.55 -16.79
C GLY A 80 9.93 20.84 -17.93
N ARG A 81 9.21 20.33 -18.94
CA ARG A 81 9.76 19.59 -20.11
C ARG A 81 10.71 20.38 -21.00
N TRP A 82 10.86 21.68 -20.79
CA TRP A 82 11.69 22.59 -21.58
C TRP A 82 13.11 22.79 -21.00
N LEU A 83 13.39 22.28 -19.80
CA LEU A 83 14.70 22.43 -19.15
C LEU A 83 15.76 21.54 -19.81
N PRO A 84 16.95 22.04 -20.14
CA PRO A 84 17.85 21.34 -21.06
C PRO A 84 18.30 19.98 -20.53
N ASN A 85 18.90 19.93 -19.34
CA ASN A 85 19.44 18.71 -18.76
C ASN A 85 18.91 18.49 -17.34
N LEU A 86 18.43 17.27 -17.07
CA LEU A 86 17.95 16.84 -15.77
C LEU A 86 18.72 15.59 -15.34
N PHE A 87 19.25 15.63 -14.12
CA PHE A 87 19.90 14.51 -13.47
C PHE A 87 19.09 14.11 -12.25
N LEU A 88 18.63 12.88 -12.20
CA LEU A 88 18.02 12.31 -11.00
C LEU A 88 19.11 11.64 -10.20
N LEU A 89 19.22 11.98 -8.92
CA LEU A 89 20.12 11.34 -7.98
C LEU A 89 19.31 10.73 -6.85
N ASP A 90 19.60 9.47 -6.57
CA ASP A 90 19.06 8.75 -5.42
C ASP A 90 19.51 9.40 -4.08
N SER A 91 18.83 9.10 -2.97
CA SER A 91 19.21 9.50 -1.60
C SER A 91 20.65 9.12 -1.30
N ALA A 92 21.02 7.89 -1.66
CA ALA A 92 22.37 7.36 -1.50
C ALA A 92 23.37 7.94 -2.51
N LYS A 93 22.92 8.74 -3.48
CA LYS A 93 23.70 9.32 -4.60
C LYS A 93 24.45 8.28 -5.43
N THR A 94 24.02 7.03 -5.39
CA THR A 94 24.66 5.91 -6.09
C THR A 94 24.22 5.80 -7.54
N HIS A 95 22.96 6.09 -7.82
CA HIS A 95 22.38 6.01 -9.15
C HIS A 95 22.11 7.42 -9.70
N THR A 96 22.56 7.66 -10.93
CA THR A 96 22.32 8.90 -11.67
C THR A 96 21.62 8.60 -12.98
N TRP A 97 20.41 9.14 -13.16
CA TRP A 97 19.71 9.06 -14.44
C TRP A 97 19.80 10.40 -15.15
N HIS A 98 20.27 10.38 -16.41
CA HIS A 98 20.33 11.57 -17.25
C HIS A 98 19.09 11.63 -18.16
N LEU A 99 18.32 12.71 -18.06
CA LEU A 99 17.14 12.98 -18.87
C LEU A 99 17.40 14.21 -19.74
N PRO A 100 17.97 14.02 -20.95
CA PRO A 100 18.20 15.11 -21.87
C PRO A 100 16.87 15.69 -22.38
N ILE A 101 16.95 16.80 -23.10
CA ILE A 101 15.79 17.40 -23.75
C ILE A 101 15.09 16.36 -24.66
N GLY A 102 13.76 16.27 -24.56
CA GLY A 102 12.95 15.28 -25.29
C GLY A 102 12.71 13.96 -24.55
N GLN A 103 13.73 13.34 -23.94
CA GLN A 103 13.58 12.09 -23.17
C GLN A 103 13.28 12.40 -21.70
N ARG A 104 11.99 12.41 -21.36
CA ARG A 104 11.46 12.85 -20.05
C ARG A 104 10.95 11.71 -19.19
N THR A 105 11.49 10.52 -19.40
CA THR A 105 11.09 9.31 -18.71
C THR A 105 12.33 8.63 -18.12
N ALA A 106 12.30 8.31 -16.83
CA ALA A 106 13.35 7.54 -16.17
C ALA A 106 12.76 6.25 -15.60
N LYS A 107 13.46 5.13 -15.81
CA LYS A 107 13.16 3.85 -15.14
C LYS A 107 13.99 3.80 -13.87
N ILE A 108 13.32 3.81 -12.72
CA ILE A 108 13.93 3.91 -11.40
C ILE A 108 13.47 2.71 -10.59
N SER A 109 14.41 1.98 -9.99
CA SER A 109 14.11 0.93 -9.01
C SER A 109 14.10 1.54 -7.61
N LEU A 110 13.01 1.38 -6.88
CA LEU A 110 12.80 1.98 -5.57
C LEU A 110 12.34 0.93 -4.57
N THR A 111 12.83 1.09 -3.34
CA THR A 111 12.33 0.38 -2.15
C THR A 111 11.90 1.45 -1.16
N LEU A 112 10.61 1.45 -0.79
CA LEU A 112 10.00 2.43 0.11
C LEU A 112 9.36 1.71 1.29
N GLN A 113 9.26 2.41 2.41
CA GLN A 113 8.50 1.97 3.57
C GLN A 113 7.01 2.27 3.36
N ARG A 114 6.14 1.68 4.19
CA ARG A 114 4.69 1.94 4.17
C ARG A 114 4.42 3.44 4.36
N GLY A 115 3.51 4.00 3.57
CA GLY A 115 3.17 5.41 3.64
C GLY A 115 2.65 6.00 2.33
N ILE A 116 2.16 7.23 2.41
CA ILE A 116 1.81 8.05 1.23
C ILE A 116 2.92 9.07 0.98
N TYR A 117 3.48 9.06 -0.23
CA TYR A 117 4.60 9.90 -0.62
C TYR A 117 4.20 10.92 -1.69
N ASP A 118 4.21 12.21 -1.33
CA ASP A 118 4.17 13.33 -2.28
C ASP A 118 5.57 13.70 -2.82
N GLN A 119 6.60 13.32 -2.06
CA GLN A 119 7.99 13.59 -2.34
C GLN A 119 8.80 12.32 -2.09
N LEU A 120 9.61 11.94 -3.08
CA LEU A 120 10.47 10.77 -2.95
C LEU A 120 11.79 11.17 -2.27
N PRO A 121 12.49 10.22 -1.63
CA PRO A 121 13.83 10.41 -1.09
C PRO A 121 14.87 10.48 -2.22
N MET A 122 14.62 11.33 -3.22
CA MET A 122 15.48 11.54 -4.37
C MET A 122 15.60 13.03 -4.63
N THR A 123 16.70 13.40 -5.29
CA THR A 123 16.93 14.78 -5.69
C THR A 123 17.04 14.89 -7.20
N VAL A 124 16.50 15.98 -7.73
CA VAL A 124 16.57 16.36 -9.13
C VAL A 124 17.58 17.49 -9.23
N THR A 125 18.65 17.28 -9.98
CA THR A 125 19.61 18.33 -10.34
C THR A 125 19.35 18.77 -11.78
N VAL A 126 18.91 20.01 -11.91
CA VAL A 126 18.76 20.68 -13.20
C VAL A 126 20.07 21.35 -13.54
N THR A 127 20.55 21.20 -14.77
CA THR A 127 21.68 21.96 -15.28
C THR A 127 21.31 22.68 -16.56
N ASP A 128 22.07 23.71 -16.92
CA ASP A 128 22.04 24.30 -18.26
C ASP A 128 22.65 23.35 -19.32
N LEU A 129 22.67 23.81 -20.58
CA LEU A 129 23.26 23.07 -21.70
C LEU A 129 24.77 22.81 -21.51
N PHE A 130 25.47 23.71 -20.81
CA PHE A 130 26.92 23.65 -20.60
C PHE A 130 27.33 23.01 -19.26
N GLY A 131 26.39 22.75 -18.35
CA GLY A 131 26.64 22.21 -17.02
C GLY A 131 27.19 23.21 -15.99
N TRP A 132 27.23 24.50 -16.30
CA TRP A 132 27.76 25.57 -15.46
C TRP A 132 26.82 25.91 -14.31
N PHE A 133 25.57 26.22 -14.64
CA PHE A 133 24.55 26.49 -13.63
C PHE A 133 23.91 25.19 -13.16
N ARG A 134 23.82 25.01 -11.84
CA ARG A 134 23.24 23.80 -11.25
C ARG A 134 22.24 24.15 -10.15
N LYS A 135 21.08 23.51 -10.19
CA LYS A 135 20.05 23.66 -9.16
C LYS A 135 19.55 22.30 -8.74
N THR A 136 19.72 21.99 -7.45
CA THR A 136 19.26 20.72 -6.88
C THR A 136 18.00 20.97 -6.06
N LEU A 137 16.98 20.18 -6.33
CA LEU A 137 15.65 20.25 -5.75
C LEU A 137 15.21 18.84 -5.32
N PRO A 138 14.32 18.70 -4.34
CA PRO A 138 13.73 17.40 -4.05
C PRO A 138 12.84 16.93 -5.21
N LEU A 139 12.77 15.61 -5.42
CA LEU A 139 11.88 15.02 -6.41
C LEU A 139 10.44 15.02 -5.88
N ARG A 140 9.60 15.85 -6.50
CA ARG A 140 8.17 15.96 -6.17
C ARG A 140 7.31 15.25 -7.19
N LEU A 141 6.27 14.62 -6.70
CA LEU A 141 5.32 13.89 -7.51
C LEU A 141 4.12 14.77 -7.86
N ALA A 142 3.55 14.57 -9.05
CA ALA A 142 2.29 15.19 -9.44
C ALA A 142 1.10 14.45 -8.80
N THR A 143 1.22 13.12 -8.71
CA THR A 143 0.28 12.21 -8.08
C THR A 143 1.01 11.47 -6.97
N PRO A 144 0.48 11.42 -5.74
CA PRO A 144 1.12 10.71 -4.64
C PRO A 144 1.30 9.23 -4.97
N ILE A 145 2.39 8.66 -4.48
CA ILE A 145 2.60 7.20 -4.49
C ILE A 145 2.09 6.64 -3.16
N THR A 146 1.32 5.59 -3.24
CA THR A 146 0.73 4.89 -2.10
C THR A 146 1.48 3.57 -1.90
N VAL A 147 2.17 3.44 -0.77
CA VAL A 147 2.91 2.23 -0.42
C VAL A 147 2.14 1.50 0.68
N GLY A 148 1.56 0.36 0.33
CA GLY A 148 0.91 -0.54 1.29
C GLY A 148 1.93 -1.33 2.12
N PRO A 149 1.47 -2.07 3.15
CA PRO A 149 2.35 -2.89 4.00
C PRO A 149 3.06 -3.98 3.19
N ALA A 150 4.19 -4.46 3.72
CA ALA A 150 4.92 -5.58 3.13
C ALA A 150 4.02 -6.83 3.05
N ARG A 151 4.33 -7.75 2.12
CA ARG A 151 3.55 -8.99 1.97
C ARG A 151 4.33 -10.18 2.50
N ARG A 152 3.68 -11.02 3.29
CA ARG A 152 4.16 -12.31 3.80
C ARG A 152 3.25 -13.43 3.27
N PRO A 153 3.31 -13.73 1.95
CA PRO A 153 2.39 -14.68 1.34
C PRO A 153 2.52 -16.10 1.91
N GLU A 154 3.73 -16.51 2.31
CA GLU A 154 3.98 -17.86 2.87
C GLU A 154 3.28 -18.06 4.21
N ALA A 155 3.47 -17.13 5.16
CA ALA A 155 2.81 -17.16 6.46
C ALA A 155 1.28 -17.07 6.33
N ALA A 156 0.79 -16.20 5.44
CA ALA A 156 -0.63 -16.08 5.17
C ALA A 156 -1.23 -17.36 4.57
N ALA A 157 -0.52 -18.02 3.64
CA ALA A 157 -0.94 -19.29 3.06
C ALA A 157 -1.05 -20.40 4.10
N ARG A 158 -0.08 -20.51 5.03
CA ARG A 158 -0.13 -21.50 6.12
C ARG A 158 -1.33 -21.30 7.04
N ILE A 159 -1.59 -20.06 7.46
CA ILE A 159 -2.75 -19.72 8.32
C ILE A 159 -4.05 -19.97 7.57
N ALA A 160 -4.10 -19.59 6.28
CA ALA A 160 -5.23 -19.84 5.40
C ALA A 160 -5.57 -21.33 5.27
N ASP A 161 -4.57 -22.17 5.05
CA ASP A 161 -4.73 -23.62 4.89
C ASP A 161 -5.18 -24.27 6.20
N ASP A 162 -4.53 -23.96 7.33
CA ASP A 162 -4.93 -24.45 8.66
C ASP A 162 -6.35 -24.01 9.02
N PHE A 163 -6.70 -22.76 8.72
CA PHE A 163 -8.04 -22.23 8.93
C PHE A 163 -9.08 -22.95 8.07
N SER A 164 -8.82 -23.13 6.77
CA SER A 164 -9.71 -23.84 5.85
C SER A 164 -9.89 -25.31 6.26
N GLN A 165 -8.84 -25.97 6.73
CA GLN A 165 -8.89 -27.36 7.19
C GLN A 165 -9.73 -27.49 8.47
N LYS A 166 -9.53 -26.60 9.44
CA LYS A 166 -10.33 -26.56 10.68
C LYS A 166 -11.80 -26.29 10.40
N MET A 167 -12.10 -25.36 9.48
CA MET A 167 -13.48 -25.05 9.11
C MET A 167 -14.15 -26.24 8.41
N SER A 168 -13.46 -26.86 7.45
CA SER A 168 -13.98 -28.03 6.74
C SER A 168 -14.25 -29.20 7.69
N ALA A 169 -13.41 -29.39 8.72
CA ALA A 169 -13.62 -30.40 9.74
C ALA A 169 -14.79 -30.08 10.70
N ALA A 170 -15.02 -28.80 11.00
CA ALA A 170 -16.16 -28.35 11.80
C ALA A 170 -17.49 -28.48 11.04
N ASP A 171 -17.52 -28.10 9.77
CA ASP A 171 -18.70 -28.22 8.90
C ASP A 171 -19.05 -29.68 8.60
N ALA A 172 -18.04 -30.55 8.44
CA ALA A 172 -18.26 -31.99 8.21
C ALA A 172 -18.98 -32.73 9.37
N GLY A 173 -19.13 -32.09 10.54
CA GLY A 173 -19.81 -32.64 11.71
C GLY A 173 -21.19 -32.05 11.99
N LEU A 174 -21.65 -31.05 11.23
CA LEU A 174 -22.91 -30.35 11.48
C LEU A 174 -24.02 -30.85 10.53
N PRO A 175 -25.08 -31.50 11.03
CA PRO A 175 -26.26 -31.78 10.23
C PRO A 175 -26.92 -30.45 9.86
N SER A 176 -27.13 -30.20 8.56
CA SER A 176 -27.82 -29.00 8.10
C SER A 176 -29.33 -29.21 8.22
N ASP A 177 -30.03 -28.22 8.79
CA ASP A 177 -31.48 -28.23 8.96
C ASP A 177 -32.26 -28.03 7.64
N ARG A 178 -31.56 -27.84 6.52
CA ARG A 178 -32.18 -27.57 5.21
C ARG A 178 -32.07 -28.77 4.29
N ILE A 179 -33.17 -29.53 4.21
CA ILE A 179 -33.31 -30.69 3.32
C ILE A 179 -33.34 -30.20 1.86
N LYS A 180 -32.30 -30.54 1.10
CA LYS A 180 -32.16 -30.19 -0.32
C LYS A 180 -33.06 -31.05 -1.19
N ASN A 181 -33.08 -32.34 -0.92
CA ASN A 181 -33.80 -33.30 -1.72
C ASN A 181 -34.11 -34.57 -0.91
N PHE A 182 -35.16 -35.28 -1.32
CA PHE A 182 -35.49 -36.59 -0.79
C PHE A 182 -35.14 -37.63 -1.85
N ARG A 183 -34.41 -38.68 -1.46
CA ARG A 183 -34.06 -39.80 -2.33
C ARG A 183 -34.34 -41.13 -1.66
N ASP A 184 -34.52 -42.18 -2.46
CA ASP A 184 -34.65 -43.53 -1.92
C ASP A 184 -33.35 -43.97 -1.23
N TYR A 185 -33.50 -44.69 -0.12
CA TYR A 185 -32.39 -45.24 0.66
C TYR A 185 -31.64 -46.33 -0.12
N PHE A 186 -30.32 -46.20 -0.19
CA PHE A 186 -29.44 -47.24 -0.67
C PHE A 186 -28.70 -47.92 0.50
N PRO A 187 -28.48 -49.25 0.44
CA PRO A 187 -27.68 -49.94 1.45
C PRO A 187 -26.27 -49.33 1.57
N GLY A 188 -26.00 -48.67 2.69
CA GLY A 188 -24.76 -47.91 2.94
C GLY A 188 -25.01 -46.46 3.35
N ASP A 189 -26.21 -45.94 3.13
CA ASP A 189 -26.61 -44.61 3.58
C ASP A 189 -26.73 -44.54 5.12
N ASN A 190 -26.48 -43.36 5.69
CA ASN A 190 -26.53 -43.16 7.14
C ASN A 190 -27.98 -43.26 7.64
N ILE A 191 -28.21 -44.11 8.65
CA ILE A 191 -29.52 -44.31 9.29
C ILE A 191 -30.07 -43.00 9.89
N GLN A 192 -29.18 -42.09 10.33
CA GLN A 192 -29.57 -40.80 10.90
C GLN A 192 -30.19 -39.85 9.86
N GLN A 193 -29.93 -40.08 8.57
CA GLN A 193 -30.48 -39.28 7.47
C GLN A 193 -31.83 -39.81 6.96
N ILE A 194 -32.41 -40.82 7.63
CA ILE A 194 -33.72 -41.35 7.25
C ILE A 194 -34.81 -40.38 7.70
N ALA A 195 -35.56 -39.87 6.74
CA ALA A 195 -36.74 -39.04 6.98
C ALA A 195 -37.90 -39.94 7.42
N TRP A 196 -37.93 -40.37 8.69
CA TRP A 196 -38.91 -41.31 9.23
C TRP A 196 -40.37 -40.92 8.94
N LYS A 197 -40.68 -39.62 9.05
CA LYS A 197 -42.02 -39.11 8.80
C LYS A 197 -42.44 -39.26 7.33
N VAL A 198 -41.53 -39.06 6.40
CA VAL A 198 -41.80 -39.19 4.95
C VAL A 198 -41.82 -40.66 4.56
N SER A 199 -40.87 -41.44 5.08
CA SER A 199 -40.77 -42.89 4.86
C SER A 199 -42.03 -43.64 5.32
N ALA A 200 -42.62 -43.23 6.45
CA ALA A 200 -43.86 -43.81 6.98
C ALA A 200 -45.09 -43.57 6.08
N HIS A 201 -45.07 -42.55 5.21
CA HIS A 201 -46.15 -42.27 4.27
C HIS A 201 -45.92 -42.90 2.88
N ALA A 202 -44.68 -43.25 2.55
CA ALA A 202 -44.29 -43.73 1.22
C ALA A 202 -44.11 -45.25 1.13
N ASP A 203 -44.19 -45.97 2.26
CA ASP A 203 -43.86 -47.41 2.39
C ASP A 203 -42.45 -47.79 1.88
N THR A 204 -41.59 -46.80 1.66
CA THR A 204 -40.18 -46.95 1.28
C THR A 204 -39.30 -46.10 2.20
N LEU A 205 -38.07 -46.56 2.43
CA LEU A 205 -37.08 -45.79 3.20
C LEU A 205 -36.58 -44.63 2.35
N ILE A 206 -36.82 -43.40 2.82
CA ILE A 206 -36.43 -42.16 2.16
C ILE A 206 -35.38 -41.47 3.01
N VAL A 207 -34.29 -41.09 2.36
CA VAL A 207 -33.17 -40.34 2.93
C VAL A 207 -33.30 -38.88 2.52
N HIS A 208 -33.05 -37.97 3.47
CA HIS A 208 -32.89 -36.55 3.16
C HIS A 208 -31.42 -36.26 2.84
N ASP A 209 -31.18 -35.59 1.71
CA ASP A 209 -29.88 -35.00 1.40
C ASP A 209 -29.85 -33.60 1.99
N ASP A 210 -29.03 -33.40 3.02
CA ASP A 210 -28.89 -32.10 3.68
C ASP A 210 -28.05 -31.16 2.80
N GLU A 211 -28.56 -29.97 2.51
CA GLU A 211 -27.78 -28.92 1.85
C GLU A 211 -26.73 -28.44 2.84
N HIS A 212 -25.43 -28.65 2.57
CA HIS A 212 -24.42 -27.99 3.39
C HIS A 212 -24.66 -26.48 3.32
N GLU A 213 -24.86 -25.86 4.48
CA GLU A 213 -25.01 -24.41 4.57
C GLU A 213 -23.82 -23.78 3.83
N GLY A 214 -24.11 -22.81 2.97
CA GLY A 214 -23.07 -22.12 2.23
C GLY A 214 -22.02 -21.60 3.21
N GLN A 215 -20.75 -21.95 2.95
CA GLN A 215 -19.58 -21.54 3.72
C GLN A 215 -19.83 -20.21 4.45
N ALA A 216 -19.81 -20.25 5.79
CA ALA A 216 -19.98 -19.05 6.59
C ALA A 216 -19.06 -17.94 6.03
N SER A 217 -19.63 -16.77 5.78
CA SER A 217 -18.90 -15.66 5.16
C SER A 217 -17.94 -15.08 6.21
N TRP A 218 -16.71 -15.59 6.24
CA TRP A 218 -15.69 -15.21 7.21
C TRP A 218 -15.12 -13.82 6.91
N THR A 219 -15.06 -12.99 7.95
CA THR A 219 -14.56 -11.61 7.92
C THR A 219 -13.29 -11.53 8.78
N LEU A 220 -12.26 -10.88 8.26
CA LEU A 220 -11.00 -10.70 8.98
C LEU A 220 -11.06 -9.45 9.89
N LEU A 221 -10.70 -9.58 11.17
CA LEU A 221 -10.61 -8.50 12.15
C LEU A 221 -9.20 -8.49 12.76
N LEU A 222 -8.46 -7.39 12.65
CA LEU A 222 -7.19 -7.20 13.35
C LEU A 222 -7.42 -6.34 14.59
N LEU A 223 -7.17 -6.91 15.77
CA LEU A 223 -7.22 -6.20 17.05
C LEU A 223 -5.86 -5.55 17.32
N ILE A 224 -5.85 -4.23 17.44
CA ILE A 224 -4.63 -3.47 17.68
C ILE A 224 -4.50 -3.21 19.19
N THR A 225 -3.56 -3.93 19.80
CA THR A 225 -3.18 -3.76 21.20
C THR A 225 -1.84 -3.00 21.30
N PRO A 226 -1.57 -2.31 22.42
CA PRO A 226 -0.29 -1.62 22.61
C PRO A 226 0.95 -2.52 22.54
N THR A 227 0.77 -3.82 22.81
CA THR A 227 1.82 -4.84 22.77
C THR A 227 2.03 -5.44 21.37
N LEU A 228 1.12 -5.17 20.42
CA LEU A 228 1.20 -5.71 19.06
C LEU A 228 2.27 -4.99 18.24
N SER A 229 3.13 -5.78 17.59
CA SER A 229 4.02 -5.25 16.55
C SER A 229 3.21 -4.93 15.29
N LEU A 230 2.99 -3.63 15.05
CA LEU A 230 2.06 -3.15 14.01
C LEU A 230 2.47 -3.56 12.60
N GLU A 231 3.72 -3.34 12.20
CA GLU A 231 4.15 -3.56 10.81
C GLU A 231 4.05 -5.05 10.38
N PRO A 232 4.52 -6.03 11.18
CA PRO A 232 4.29 -7.45 10.88
C PRO A 232 2.81 -7.83 10.85
N ALA A 233 1.99 -7.29 11.78
CA ALA A 233 0.57 -7.59 11.86
C ALA A 233 -0.21 -7.06 10.63
N LEU A 234 0.07 -5.82 10.21
CA LEU A 234 -0.48 -5.24 8.99
C LEU A 234 -0.03 -6.01 7.74
N SER A 235 1.22 -6.47 7.72
CA SER A 235 1.77 -7.26 6.61
C SER A 235 1.06 -8.61 6.48
N LEU A 236 0.84 -9.30 7.60
CA LEU A 236 0.11 -10.56 7.62
C LEU A 236 -1.36 -10.36 7.27
N PHE A 237 -2.02 -9.34 7.85
CA PHE A 237 -3.41 -9.01 7.58
C PHE A 237 -3.65 -8.73 6.09
N ALA A 238 -2.80 -7.92 5.45
CA ALA A 238 -2.89 -7.64 4.02
C ALA A 238 -2.66 -8.90 3.18
N SER A 239 -1.70 -9.74 3.56
CA SER A 239 -1.47 -11.02 2.88
C SER A 239 -2.64 -12.00 3.04
N LEU A 240 -3.29 -12.05 4.19
CA LEU A 240 -4.49 -12.87 4.42
C LEU A 240 -5.69 -12.36 3.63
N MET A 241 -5.85 -11.04 3.49
CA MET A 241 -6.89 -10.49 2.62
C MET A 241 -6.65 -10.82 1.12
N ASP A 242 -5.39 -10.96 0.71
CA ASP A 242 -5.01 -11.33 -0.66
C ASP A 242 -5.25 -12.81 -0.98
N THR A 243 -5.40 -13.71 0.01
CA THR A 243 -5.70 -15.14 -0.24
C THR A 243 -7.11 -15.37 -0.77
N GLY A 244 -8.03 -14.43 -0.53
CA GLY A 244 -9.42 -14.49 -0.99
C GLY A 244 -10.33 -15.44 -0.21
N ILE A 245 -9.83 -16.07 0.87
CA ILE A 245 -10.63 -16.97 1.73
C ILE A 245 -11.67 -16.18 2.55
N PHE A 246 -11.32 -14.95 2.92
CA PHE A 246 -12.23 -14.07 3.64
C PHE A 246 -13.13 -13.33 2.67
N SER A 247 -14.43 -13.41 2.91
CA SER A 247 -15.46 -12.76 2.12
C SER A 247 -15.68 -11.33 2.59
N GLY A 248 -15.43 -10.35 1.71
CA GLY A 248 -15.76 -8.94 1.94
C GLY A 248 -14.64 -8.11 2.56
N ASN A 249 -15.02 -7.03 3.23
CA ASN A 249 -14.07 -6.08 3.81
C ASN A 249 -13.45 -6.65 5.08
N GLY A 250 -12.14 -6.45 5.26
CA GLY A 250 -11.48 -6.65 6.54
C GLY A 250 -11.70 -5.43 7.45
N TYR A 251 -11.46 -5.60 8.75
CA TYR A 251 -11.59 -4.53 9.72
C TYR A 251 -10.35 -4.43 10.60
N LEU A 252 -9.93 -3.20 10.90
CA LEU A 252 -8.94 -2.89 11.91
C LEU A 252 -9.64 -2.28 13.12
N LEU A 253 -9.28 -2.74 14.31
CA LEU A 253 -9.85 -2.26 15.56
C LEU A 253 -8.74 -1.68 16.45
N ASP A 254 -8.66 -0.36 16.49
CA ASP A 254 -8.00 0.44 17.53
C ASP A 254 -9.12 1.07 18.39
N SER A 255 -9.03 2.35 18.77
CA SER A 255 -10.18 3.04 19.38
C SER A 255 -11.40 3.16 18.45
N ARG A 256 -11.20 3.05 17.13
CA ARG A 256 -12.22 3.13 16.08
C ARG A 256 -12.23 1.86 15.23
N LEU A 257 -13.36 1.62 14.59
CA LEU A 257 -13.49 0.55 13.61
C LEU A 257 -13.17 1.11 12.22
N THR A 258 -12.08 0.65 11.62
CA THR A 258 -11.66 1.05 10.27
C THR A 258 -11.90 -0.08 9.28
N SER A 259 -12.73 0.15 8.26
CA SER A 259 -12.99 -0.84 7.22
C SER A 259 -11.90 -0.81 6.13
N VAL A 260 -11.38 -1.98 5.78
CA VAL A 260 -10.40 -2.18 4.71
C VAL A 260 -11.11 -2.89 3.55
N ILE A 261 -11.24 -2.19 2.43
CA ILE A 261 -11.95 -2.71 1.27
C ILE A 261 -11.04 -3.68 0.50
N GLN A 262 -11.55 -4.87 0.21
CA GLN A 262 -10.83 -5.86 -0.59
C GLN A 262 -10.48 -5.27 -1.97
N GLY A 263 -9.24 -5.45 -2.43
CA GLY A 263 -8.73 -4.84 -3.68
C GLY A 263 -8.28 -3.38 -3.55
N ARG A 264 -8.57 -2.67 -2.45
CA ARG A 264 -8.03 -1.32 -2.14
C ARG A 264 -7.22 -1.28 -0.84
N GLN A 265 -6.77 -2.44 -0.39
CA GLN A 265 -6.08 -2.62 0.88
C GLN A 265 -4.83 -1.72 0.98
N ASN A 266 -4.05 -1.58 -0.10
CA ASN A 266 -2.84 -0.76 -0.08
C ASN A 266 -3.15 0.69 0.27
N THR A 267 -4.21 1.27 -0.30
CA THR A 267 -4.64 2.64 -0.01
C THR A 267 -5.16 2.80 1.40
N SER A 268 -5.97 1.84 1.88
CA SER A 268 -6.51 1.86 3.24
C SER A 268 -5.43 1.71 4.32
N LEU A 269 -4.40 0.91 4.06
CA LEU A 269 -3.37 0.56 5.04
C LEU A 269 -2.13 1.48 4.99
N ALA A 270 -1.90 2.19 3.87
CA ALA A 270 -0.69 2.99 3.67
C ALA A 270 -0.45 4.03 4.77
N ASN A 271 -1.49 4.74 5.21
CA ASN A 271 -1.39 5.77 6.25
C ASN A 271 -2.10 5.38 7.55
N PHE A 272 -2.34 4.08 7.75
CA PHE A 272 -2.95 3.64 9.00
C PHE A 272 -1.97 3.87 10.16
N GLU A 273 -2.39 4.67 11.14
CA GLU A 273 -1.71 4.85 12.42
C GLU A 273 -2.74 4.57 13.52
N PRO A 274 -2.38 3.74 14.52
CA PRO A 274 -3.28 3.39 15.60
C PRO A 274 -3.51 4.60 16.50
N ASP A 275 -4.78 4.88 16.78
CA ASP A 275 -5.17 5.94 17.70
C ASP A 275 -5.88 5.30 18.90
N GLY A 276 -5.26 5.37 20.08
CA GLY A 276 -5.81 4.81 21.31
C GLY A 276 -5.85 3.27 21.39
N THR A 277 -6.64 2.76 22.33
CA THR A 277 -6.79 1.33 22.59
C THR A 277 -8.17 0.83 22.20
N ALA A 278 -8.23 -0.41 21.71
CA ALA A 278 -9.50 -1.05 21.40
C ALA A 278 -10.36 -1.26 22.64
N THR A 279 -11.65 -0.98 22.51
CA THR A 279 -12.66 -1.25 23.53
C THR A 279 -13.81 -2.04 22.91
N PRO A 280 -14.48 -2.95 23.63
CA PRO A 280 -15.57 -3.74 23.05
C PRO A 280 -16.71 -2.87 22.48
N HIS A 281 -16.89 -1.65 22.97
CA HIS A 281 -17.92 -0.74 22.48
C HIS A 281 -17.67 -0.25 21.04
N SER A 282 -16.41 -0.19 20.58
CA SER A 282 -16.09 0.22 19.20
C SER A 282 -16.55 -0.80 18.14
N LEU A 283 -16.95 -2.00 18.56
CA LEU A 283 -17.56 -3.02 17.71
C LEU A 283 -19.08 -2.84 17.48
N ALA A 284 -19.72 -1.82 18.07
CA ALA A 284 -21.18 -1.63 17.96
C ALA A 284 -21.70 -1.58 16.51
N ALA A 285 -20.89 -1.13 15.55
CA ALA A 285 -21.26 -1.14 14.13
C ALA A 285 -21.35 -2.57 13.55
N LEU A 286 -20.55 -3.52 14.05
CA LEU A 286 -20.50 -4.92 13.61
C LEU A 286 -21.57 -5.81 14.27
N THR A 287 -22.26 -5.33 15.30
CA THR A 287 -23.34 -6.07 15.98
C THR A 287 -24.73 -5.81 15.38
N THR A 288 -24.81 -4.96 14.35
CA THR A 288 -26.04 -4.62 13.61
C THR A 288 -26.66 -5.86 12.94
N PRO A 289 -28.00 -5.99 12.78
CA PRO A 289 -28.65 -7.18 12.20
C PRO A 289 -28.12 -7.64 10.85
N GLN A 290 -27.59 -6.71 10.04
CA GLN A 290 -26.97 -6.99 8.74
C GLN A 290 -25.65 -7.79 8.84
N HIS A 291 -25.03 -7.85 10.01
CA HIS A 291 -23.78 -8.54 10.29
C HIS A 291 -23.94 -9.78 11.20
N GLN A 292 -25.16 -10.08 11.69
CA GLN A 292 -25.41 -11.17 12.63
C GLN A 292 -25.11 -12.59 12.09
N HIS A 293 -25.06 -12.76 10.77
CA HIS A 293 -24.77 -14.04 10.11
C HIS A 293 -23.32 -14.15 9.63
N ARG A 294 -22.45 -13.22 10.02
CA ARG A 294 -21.02 -13.25 9.65
C ARG A 294 -20.21 -13.95 10.72
N ALA A 295 -19.16 -14.64 10.30
CA ALA A 295 -18.15 -15.20 11.19
C ALA A 295 -16.90 -14.32 11.16
N TYR A 296 -16.17 -14.20 12.27
CA TYR A 296 -15.02 -13.32 12.41
C TYR A 296 -13.75 -14.10 12.80
N LEU A 297 -12.68 -13.90 12.03
CA LEU A 297 -11.33 -14.31 12.41
C LEU A 297 -10.62 -13.12 13.05
N ILE A 298 -10.35 -13.20 14.35
CA ILE A 298 -9.71 -12.12 15.12
C ILE A 298 -8.21 -12.43 15.25
N LEU A 299 -7.40 -11.58 14.66
CA LEU A 299 -5.95 -11.56 14.83
C LEU A 299 -5.60 -10.69 16.05
N THR A 300 -4.88 -11.23 17.03
CA THR A 300 -4.51 -10.51 18.26
C THR A 300 -3.13 -10.95 18.76
N ALA A 301 -2.38 -10.06 19.41
CA ALA A 301 -1.16 -10.44 20.15
C ALA A 301 -1.43 -10.88 21.60
N ASP A 302 -2.67 -10.74 22.07
CA ASP A 302 -3.06 -11.18 23.40
C ASP A 302 -4.44 -11.84 23.33
N THR A 303 -4.46 -13.15 23.50
CA THR A 303 -5.70 -13.94 23.47
C THR A 303 -6.60 -13.65 24.67
N GLN A 304 -6.04 -13.34 25.84
CA GLN A 304 -6.81 -12.96 27.04
C GLN A 304 -7.51 -11.60 26.83
N ALA A 305 -6.78 -10.63 26.27
CA ALA A 305 -7.35 -9.33 25.94
C ALA A 305 -8.42 -9.38 24.84
N ALA A 306 -8.42 -10.42 24.00
CA ALA A 306 -9.41 -10.60 22.92
C ALA A 306 -10.74 -11.24 23.37
N VAL A 307 -10.79 -11.92 24.53
CA VAL A 307 -12.00 -12.59 25.04
C VAL A 307 -13.21 -11.64 25.20
N PRO A 308 -13.07 -10.40 25.72
CA PRO A 308 -14.20 -9.47 25.77
C PRO A 308 -14.78 -9.12 24.39
N PHE A 309 -13.96 -9.15 23.34
CA PHE A 309 -14.37 -8.84 21.97
C PHE A 309 -15.14 -10.01 21.32
N THR A 310 -14.77 -11.27 21.64
CA THR A 310 -15.56 -12.43 21.18
C THR A 310 -16.94 -12.44 21.82
N HIS A 311 -17.04 -12.09 23.11
CA HIS A 311 -18.34 -11.91 23.78
C HIS A 311 -19.17 -10.77 23.19
N ALA A 312 -18.55 -9.66 22.80
CA ALA A 312 -19.24 -8.53 22.19
C ALA A 312 -19.77 -8.83 20.78
N LEU A 313 -19.15 -9.75 20.05
CA LEU A 313 -19.58 -10.19 18.71
C LEU A 313 -20.63 -11.31 18.76
N ALA A 314 -20.88 -11.92 19.91
CA ALA A 314 -21.93 -12.93 20.05
C ALA A 314 -23.29 -12.39 19.58
N PRO A 315 -24.07 -13.13 18.75
CA PRO A 315 -23.97 -14.57 18.49
C PRO A 315 -23.07 -14.99 17.30
N ALA A 316 -22.31 -14.08 16.70
CA ALA A 316 -21.43 -14.41 15.57
C ALA A 316 -20.36 -15.44 15.97
N ALA A 317 -20.04 -16.36 15.05
CA ALA A 317 -18.93 -17.29 15.24
C ALA A 317 -17.60 -16.53 15.23
N THR A 318 -16.73 -16.76 16.22
CA THR A 318 -15.43 -16.09 16.32
C THR A 318 -14.31 -17.10 16.51
N THR A 319 -13.22 -16.94 15.76
CA THR A 319 -11.98 -17.70 15.92
C THR A 319 -10.83 -16.74 16.23
N LEU A 320 -9.97 -17.09 17.19
CA LEU A 320 -8.80 -16.29 17.57
C LEU A 320 -7.54 -16.87 16.93
N VAL A 321 -6.67 -16.00 16.42
CA VAL A 321 -5.30 -16.33 15.99
C VAL A 321 -4.35 -15.46 16.79
N ASP A 322 -3.42 -16.12 17.48
CA ASP A 322 -2.40 -15.48 18.29
C ASP A 322 -1.20 -15.05 17.43
N LEU A 323 -0.83 -13.78 17.52
CA LEU A 323 0.30 -13.14 16.85
C LEU A 323 1.49 -12.88 17.79
N SER A 324 1.42 -13.28 19.06
CA SER A 324 2.46 -13.04 20.08
C SER A 324 3.76 -13.82 19.82
N GLY A 325 3.67 -14.94 19.09
CA GLY A 325 4.82 -15.73 18.64
C GLY A 325 5.52 -15.07 17.46
N GLY A 326 6.50 -14.22 17.72
CA GLY A 326 7.35 -13.65 16.67
C GLY A 326 8.06 -14.75 15.87
N ASP A 327 7.91 -14.69 14.54
CA ASP A 327 8.58 -15.42 13.44
C ASP A 327 8.76 -16.97 13.52
N ASP A 328 8.54 -17.65 14.65
CA ASP A 328 8.75 -19.11 14.79
C ASP A 328 7.50 -19.97 14.49
N HIS A 329 6.35 -19.33 14.29
CA HIS A 329 5.14 -19.96 13.76
C HIS A 329 4.62 -19.32 12.46
N ALA A 330 5.46 -18.49 11.80
CA ALA A 330 5.19 -17.82 10.53
C ALA A 330 5.80 -18.58 9.35
#